data_AF-A0A3Q3M0I4-F1
#
_entry.id   AF-A0A3Q3M0I4-F1
#
_cell.length_a   1.000
_cell.length_b   1.000
_cell.length_c   1.000
_cell.angle_alpha   90.00
_cell.angle_beta   90.00
_cell.angle_gamma   90.00
#
_symmetry.space_group_name_H-M   'P 1'
#
loop_
_entity.id
_entity.type
_entity.pdbx_description
1 polymer ?
#
loop_
_entity_poly.entity_id
_entity_poly.type
_entity_poly.pdbx_seq_one_letter_code
_entity_poly.pdbx_strand_id
1 'polypeptide(L)'
;MDWKTFQALLSGVNKYSTAFGRIWLSVVFVFRVMVYVVAAERVWGDEQKDFDCNTKQPGCANVCYDHFFPISHIRLWALQLIFVTCPSFMVVMHVAYRDDRERKYRAKHGEDAKLYNNTGKKHGGLWWTYLISLFVKTGIEVAFLYILHRVYDSFYLPRLVKCGESPCPNLVDCYIGHPTEKKVFTYFMVGASALCIVLNICEIIYLISKRVVRIANKLKRRGRNIQNDDYNNDPFNNLQPLTRLEMKERPSSLKSTYKPTIRVPSVRIERIRASAPDLSMAT
;
A
#
# COMPACT_ATOMS: atom_id res chain seq x y z
N MET A 1 -3.25 -8.48 -25.24
CA MET A 1 -2.92 -8.69 -23.81
C MET A 1 -3.94 -9.64 -23.21
N ASP A 2 -3.52 -10.61 -22.40
CA ASP A 2 -4.46 -11.52 -21.74
C ASP A 2 -5.29 -10.84 -20.64
N TRP A 3 -6.60 -10.91 -20.77
CA TRP A 3 -7.52 -10.47 -19.72
C TRP A 3 -7.25 -11.17 -18.37
N LYS A 4 -6.88 -12.45 -18.41
CA LYS A 4 -6.60 -13.27 -17.22
C LYS A 4 -5.40 -12.77 -16.42
N THR A 5 -4.33 -12.27 -17.06
CA THR A 5 -3.17 -11.73 -16.33
C THR A 5 -3.50 -10.36 -15.74
N PHE A 6 -4.21 -9.49 -16.47
CA PHE A 6 -4.69 -8.22 -15.92
C PHE A 6 -5.62 -8.43 -14.70
N GLN A 7 -6.57 -9.36 -14.80
CA GLN A 7 -7.47 -9.71 -13.69
C GLN A 7 -6.73 -10.36 -12.50
N ALA A 8 -5.68 -11.14 -12.72
CA ALA A 8 -4.81 -11.66 -11.67
C ALA A 8 -4.03 -10.55 -10.94
N LEU A 9 -3.55 -9.54 -11.67
CA LEU A 9 -2.83 -8.40 -11.09
C LEU A 9 -3.77 -7.50 -10.26
N LEU A 10 -4.95 -7.17 -10.79
CA LEU A 10 -5.96 -6.40 -10.05
C LEU A 10 -6.39 -7.15 -8.78
N SER A 11 -6.68 -8.44 -8.87
CA SER A 11 -7.13 -9.24 -7.70
C SER A 11 -6.02 -9.47 -6.67
N GLY A 12 -4.76 -9.62 -7.08
CA GLY A 12 -3.60 -9.74 -6.19
C GLY A 12 -3.39 -8.50 -5.30
N VAL A 13 -3.51 -7.30 -5.88
CA VAL A 13 -3.48 -6.03 -5.11
C VAL A 13 -4.71 -5.94 -4.17
N ASN A 14 -5.86 -6.45 -4.61
CA ASN A 14 -7.14 -6.26 -3.93
C ASN A 14 -7.29 -7.05 -2.60
N LYS A 15 -6.36 -7.92 -2.19
CA LYS A 15 -6.58 -8.80 -1.01
C LYS A 15 -6.22 -8.20 0.37
N TYR A 16 -5.38 -7.13 0.46
CA TYR A 16 -4.74 -6.74 1.74
C TYR A 16 -4.78 -5.25 2.17
N SER A 17 -5.48 -4.36 1.45
CA SER A 17 -5.63 -2.92 1.79
C SER A 17 -7.03 -2.59 2.35
N THR A 18 -7.38 -1.32 2.56
CA THR A 18 -8.75 -0.90 2.91
C THR A 18 -9.70 -1.12 1.72
N ALA A 19 -10.97 -1.46 1.96
CA ALA A 19 -11.93 -1.65 0.86
C ALA A 19 -12.08 -0.38 -0.01
N PHE A 20 -12.18 0.77 0.64
CA PHE A 20 -12.27 2.06 -0.02
C PHE A 20 -11.02 2.37 -0.87
N GLY A 21 -9.83 2.36 -0.26
CA GLY A 21 -8.57 2.69 -0.95
C GLY A 21 -8.30 1.80 -2.17
N ARG A 22 -8.53 0.47 -2.05
CA ARG A 22 -8.34 -0.49 -3.16
C ARG A 22 -9.21 -0.19 -4.36
N ILE A 23 -10.51 -0.03 -4.14
CA ILE A 23 -11.48 0.13 -5.23
C ILE A 23 -11.21 1.46 -5.94
N TRP A 24 -11.07 2.57 -5.21
CA TRP A 24 -10.81 3.88 -5.81
C TRP A 24 -9.44 3.96 -6.50
N LEU A 25 -8.35 3.47 -5.89
CA LEU A 25 -7.04 3.45 -6.56
C LEU A 25 -7.02 2.54 -7.80
N SER A 26 -7.77 1.42 -7.78
CA SER A 26 -7.90 0.55 -8.96
C SER A 26 -8.72 1.21 -10.07
N VAL A 27 -9.84 1.85 -9.75
CA VAL A 27 -10.71 2.53 -10.72
C VAL A 27 -9.99 3.72 -11.35
N VAL A 28 -9.36 4.59 -10.56
CA VAL A 28 -8.61 5.74 -11.07
C VAL A 28 -7.40 5.30 -11.91
N PHE A 29 -6.71 4.22 -11.53
CA PHE A 29 -5.62 3.69 -12.35
C PHE A 29 -6.12 3.11 -13.68
N VAL A 30 -7.18 2.30 -13.69
CA VAL A 30 -7.78 1.76 -14.92
C VAL A 30 -8.30 2.88 -15.82
N PHE A 31 -8.95 3.90 -15.25
CA PHE A 31 -9.36 5.10 -15.97
C PHE A 31 -8.15 5.84 -16.58
N ARG A 32 -7.05 6.03 -15.83
CA ARG A 32 -5.85 6.69 -16.37
C ARG A 32 -5.18 5.90 -17.49
N VAL A 33 -5.19 4.56 -17.43
CA VAL A 33 -4.72 3.72 -18.55
C VAL A 33 -5.63 3.83 -19.77
N MET A 34 -6.95 3.84 -19.58
CA MET A 34 -7.93 4.03 -20.67
C MET A 34 -7.75 5.39 -21.36
N VAL A 35 -7.68 6.48 -20.58
CA VAL A 35 -7.45 7.84 -21.09
C VAL A 35 -6.10 7.93 -21.81
N TYR A 36 -5.05 7.33 -21.26
CA TYR A 36 -3.73 7.28 -21.90
C TYR A 36 -3.77 6.60 -23.27
N VAL A 37 -4.43 5.45 -23.42
CA VAL A 37 -4.53 4.73 -24.71
C VAL A 37 -5.28 5.57 -25.75
N VAL A 38 -6.45 6.10 -25.37
CA VAL A 38 -7.25 6.96 -26.27
C VAL A 38 -6.48 8.21 -26.69
N ALA A 39 -5.78 8.86 -25.77
CA ALA A 39 -4.96 10.04 -26.05
C ALA A 39 -3.79 9.72 -26.99
N ALA A 40 -3.02 8.66 -26.67
CA ALA A 40 -1.83 8.27 -27.42
C ALA A 40 -2.14 7.94 -28.89
N GLU A 41 -3.24 7.23 -29.15
CA GLU A 41 -3.65 6.87 -30.51
C GLU A 41 -4.28 8.04 -31.28
N ARG A 42 -5.12 8.87 -30.63
CA ARG A 42 -6.00 9.82 -31.36
C ARG A 42 -5.52 11.26 -31.42
N VAL A 43 -4.72 11.71 -30.45
CA VAL A 43 -4.37 13.13 -30.29
C VAL A 43 -2.85 13.36 -30.35
N TRP A 44 -2.07 12.28 -30.26
CA TRP A 44 -0.61 12.30 -30.25
C TRP A 44 0.06 11.40 -31.29
N GLY A 45 -0.70 10.59 -32.05
CA GLY A 45 -0.15 9.70 -33.09
C GLY A 45 0.57 10.46 -34.20
N ASP A 46 0.06 11.64 -34.57
CA ASP A 46 0.57 12.48 -35.66
C ASP A 46 1.16 13.82 -35.17
N GLU A 47 1.49 13.95 -33.87
CA GLU A 47 1.92 15.22 -33.24
C GLU A 47 3.09 15.93 -33.94
N GLN A 48 4.01 15.20 -34.58
CA GLN A 48 5.12 15.78 -35.35
C GLN A 48 4.73 16.17 -36.79
N LYS A 49 3.68 15.57 -37.38
CA LYS A 49 3.16 15.94 -38.71
C LYS A 49 2.29 17.18 -38.65
N ASP A 50 1.50 17.31 -37.59
CA ASP A 50 0.62 18.46 -37.36
C ASP A 50 1.35 19.67 -36.73
N PHE A 51 2.69 19.66 -36.74
CA PHE A 51 3.54 20.78 -36.33
C PHE A 51 4.07 21.51 -37.58
N ASP A 52 3.29 22.48 -38.04
CA ASP A 52 3.60 23.25 -39.25
C ASP A 52 4.30 24.58 -38.91
N CYS A 53 5.27 24.99 -39.72
CA CYS A 53 6.01 26.24 -39.54
C CYS A 53 5.92 27.08 -40.81
N ASN A 54 5.68 28.39 -40.66
CA ASN A 54 5.55 29.33 -41.77
C ASN A 54 6.91 29.63 -42.44
N THR A 55 7.44 28.65 -43.15
CA THR A 55 8.76 28.67 -43.80
C THR A 55 8.84 27.57 -44.86
N LYS A 56 9.68 27.77 -45.88
CA LYS A 56 10.02 26.73 -46.87
C LYS A 56 11.40 26.10 -46.62
N GLN A 57 12.04 26.45 -45.50
CA GLN A 57 13.38 25.98 -45.16
C GLN A 57 13.36 24.50 -44.69
N PRO A 58 14.01 23.56 -45.39
CA PRO A 58 14.06 22.17 -44.96
C PRO A 58 14.75 22.03 -43.59
N GLY A 59 14.25 21.10 -42.77
CA GLY A 59 14.77 20.83 -41.42
C GLY A 59 14.31 21.79 -40.32
N CYS A 60 13.88 23.02 -40.66
CA CYS A 60 13.46 24.02 -39.67
C CYS A 60 12.31 23.52 -38.77
N ALA A 61 11.25 22.93 -39.35
CA ALA A 61 10.16 22.35 -38.55
C ALA A 61 10.62 21.25 -37.58
N ASN A 62 11.59 20.42 -37.97
CA ASN A 62 12.11 19.33 -37.13
C ASN A 62 12.88 19.87 -35.90
N VAL A 63 13.75 20.88 -36.08
CA VAL A 63 14.51 21.45 -34.95
C VAL A 63 13.62 22.25 -34.02
N CYS A 64 12.63 22.97 -34.56
CA CYS A 64 11.65 23.69 -33.76
C CYS A 64 10.77 22.73 -32.95
N TYR A 65 10.37 21.61 -33.55
CA TYR A 65 9.62 20.57 -32.86
C TYR A 65 10.43 19.99 -31.69
N ASP A 66 11.70 19.63 -31.91
CA ASP A 66 12.57 19.07 -30.86
C ASP A 66 12.87 20.08 -29.73
N HIS A 67 13.07 21.36 -30.06
CA HIS A 67 13.26 22.44 -29.09
C HIS A 67 12.03 22.65 -28.19
N PHE A 68 10.81 22.65 -28.75
CA PHE A 68 9.57 22.85 -27.98
C PHE A 68 8.99 21.57 -27.36
N PHE A 69 9.34 20.39 -27.86
CA PHE A 69 8.87 19.08 -27.38
C PHE A 69 10.00 18.05 -27.18
N PRO A 70 11.07 18.37 -26.43
CA PRO A 70 12.25 17.49 -26.27
C PRO A 70 11.90 16.13 -25.66
N ILE A 71 10.80 16.08 -24.90
CA ILE A 71 10.03 14.86 -24.63
C ILE A 71 8.56 15.22 -24.88
N SER A 72 7.75 14.30 -25.42
CA SER A 72 6.31 14.50 -25.58
C SER A 72 5.50 14.05 -24.36
N HIS A 73 4.32 14.63 -24.18
CA HIS A 73 3.45 14.43 -23.02
C HIS A 73 3.14 12.93 -22.78
N ILE A 74 2.81 12.21 -23.87
CA ILE A 74 2.55 10.76 -23.85
C ILE A 74 3.76 9.97 -23.34
N ARG A 75 4.98 10.30 -23.78
CA ARG A 75 6.19 9.58 -23.33
C ARG A 75 6.39 9.72 -21.82
N LEU A 76 6.15 10.91 -21.26
CA LEU A 76 6.21 11.13 -19.81
C LEU A 76 5.09 10.39 -19.06
N TRP A 77 3.85 10.37 -19.57
CA TRP A 77 2.76 9.61 -18.94
C TRP A 77 2.95 8.09 -19.05
N ALA A 78 3.54 7.59 -20.13
CA ALA A 78 3.90 6.19 -20.30
C ALA A 78 4.91 5.76 -19.23
N LEU A 79 6.00 6.53 -19.08
CA LEU A 79 7.00 6.31 -18.04
C LEU A 79 6.37 6.40 -16.64
N GLN A 80 5.52 7.41 -16.39
CA GLN A 80 4.79 7.54 -15.12
C GLN A 80 3.91 6.31 -14.82
N LEU A 81 3.19 5.78 -15.81
CA LEU A 81 2.37 4.56 -15.67
C LEU A 81 3.21 3.29 -15.42
N ILE A 82 4.41 3.20 -16.02
CA ILE A 82 5.36 2.12 -15.75
C ILE A 82 5.90 2.24 -14.32
N PHE A 83 6.49 3.38 -13.95
CA PHE A 83 7.08 3.57 -12.62
C PHE A 83 6.04 3.48 -11.49
N VAL A 84 4.80 3.95 -11.67
CA VAL A 84 3.75 3.84 -10.64
C VAL A 84 3.22 2.40 -10.46
N THR A 85 3.37 1.53 -11.47
CA THR A 85 2.98 0.11 -11.36
C THR A 85 4.08 -0.75 -10.75
N CYS A 86 5.38 -0.47 -10.97
CA CYS A 86 6.48 -1.27 -10.44
C CYS A 86 6.40 -1.55 -8.90
N PRO A 87 6.12 -0.57 -8.01
CA PRO A 87 5.91 -0.84 -6.58
C PRO A 87 4.70 -1.74 -6.30
N SER A 88 3.66 -1.66 -7.13
CA SER A 88 2.45 -2.48 -7.01
C SER A 88 2.73 -3.93 -7.40
N PHE A 89 3.45 -4.15 -8.50
CA PHE A 89 3.96 -5.47 -8.89
C PHE A 89 4.87 -6.08 -7.83
N MET A 90 5.80 -5.29 -7.26
CA MET A 90 6.71 -5.73 -6.20
C MET A 90 5.95 -6.25 -4.96
N VAL A 91 4.86 -5.56 -4.55
CA VAL A 91 4.02 -6.01 -3.43
C VAL A 91 3.30 -7.32 -3.77
N VAL A 92 2.72 -7.45 -4.97
CA VAL A 92 2.04 -8.70 -5.39
C VAL A 92 3.02 -9.87 -5.45
N MET A 93 4.22 -9.65 -6.02
CA MET A 93 5.29 -10.65 -6.06
C MET A 93 5.76 -11.05 -4.65
N HIS A 94 5.95 -10.09 -3.74
CA HIS A 94 6.33 -10.37 -2.35
C HIS A 94 5.23 -11.17 -1.60
N VAL A 95 3.96 -10.92 -1.87
CA VAL A 95 2.86 -11.76 -1.34
C VAL A 95 2.92 -13.17 -1.92
N ALA A 96 2.99 -13.31 -3.26
CA ALA A 96 3.01 -14.61 -3.92
C ALA A 96 4.20 -15.48 -3.48
N TYR A 97 5.38 -14.87 -3.35
CA TYR A 97 6.59 -15.52 -2.81
C TYR A 97 6.40 -15.99 -1.36
N ARG A 98 5.73 -15.19 -0.51
CA ARG A 98 5.46 -15.58 0.88
C ARG A 98 4.44 -16.71 0.98
N ASP A 99 3.40 -16.71 0.14
CA ASP A 99 2.39 -17.76 0.09
C ASP A 99 3.00 -19.08 -0.43
N ASP A 100 3.89 -19.04 -1.44
CA ASP A 100 4.68 -20.19 -1.91
C ASP A 100 5.63 -20.73 -0.82
N ARG A 101 6.35 -19.84 -0.12
CA ARG A 101 7.20 -20.20 1.02
C ARG A 101 6.42 -20.86 2.16
N GLU A 102 5.16 -20.45 2.42
CA GLU A 102 4.31 -21.10 3.41
C GLU A 102 3.89 -22.52 2.96
N ARG A 103 3.47 -22.68 1.69
CA ARG A 103 3.14 -24.00 1.11
C ARG A 103 4.31 -24.98 1.21
N LYS A 104 5.51 -24.55 0.80
CA LYS A 104 6.74 -25.35 0.85
C LYS A 104 7.21 -25.66 2.26
N TYR A 105 6.80 -24.89 3.27
CA TYR A 105 7.08 -25.18 4.68
C TYR A 105 6.14 -26.25 5.25
N ARG A 106 4.82 -26.11 5.02
CA ARG A 106 3.81 -27.10 5.43
C ARG A 106 4.09 -28.48 4.82
N ALA A 107 4.41 -28.54 3.53
CA ALA A 107 4.79 -29.77 2.83
C ALA A 107 6.03 -30.49 3.41
N LYS A 108 6.79 -29.87 4.32
CA LYS A 108 7.96 -30.47 5.00
C LYS A 108 7.76 -30.73 6.50
N HIS A 109 6.77 -30.09 7.14
CA HIS A 109 6.58 -30.11 8.60
C HIS A 109 5.16 -30.50 9.02
N GLY A 110 4.29 -30.86 8.07
CA GLY A 110 2.88 -31.19 8.29
C GLY A 110 1.93 -30.03 8.05
N GLU A 111 0.65 -30.35 7.82
CA GLU A 111 -0.44 -29.41 7.51
C GLU A 111 -0.55 -28.23 8.50
N ASP A 112 -0.36 -28.51 9.80
CA ASP A 112 -0.48 -27.55 10.89
C ASP A 112 0.68 -26.55 11.01
N ALA A 113 1.84 -26.88 10.45
CA ALA A 113 3.08 -26.14 10.65
C ALA A 113 3.08 -24.80 9.89
N LYS A 114 3.01 -23.69 10.63
CA LYS A 114 2.86 -22.33 10.07
C LYS A 114 4.13 -21.51 10.26
N LEU A 115 4.83 -21.24 9.14
CA LEU A 115 6.04 -20.40 9.10
C LEU A 115 5.79 -18.96 9.58
N TYR A 116 4.55 -18.47 9.49
CA TYR A 116 4.14 -17.16 10.01
C TYR A 116 2.83 -17.28 10.78
N ASN A 117 2.85 -16.95 12.08
CA ASN A 117 1.68 -17.07 12.98
C ASN A 117 0.40 -16.33 12.52
N ASN A 118 0.48 -15.38 11.57
CA ASN A 118 -0.68 -14.71 10.96
C ASN A 118 -0.34 -14.23 9.53
N THR A 119 -0.37 -15.08 8.49
CA THR A 119 -0.13 -14.61 7.09
C THR A 119 -1.19 -13.61 6.60
N GLY A 120 -2.46 -13.75 7.01
CA GLY A 120 -3.55 -12.86 6.58
C GLY A 120 -3.59 -11.45 7.20
N LYS A 121 -2.71 -11.08 8.15
CA LYS A 121 -2.77 -9.77 8.84
C LYS A 121 -1.48 -8.97 8.62
N LYS A 122 -1.61 -7.71 8.17
CA LYS A 122 -0.52 -6.70 8.07
C LYS A 122 0.27 -6.53 9.40
N HIS A 123 1.28 -7.39 9.59
CA HIS A 123 2.24 -7.43 10.71
C HIS A 123 3.60 -7.91 10.19
N GLY A 124 4.70 -7.51 10.86
CA GLY A 124 6.05 -7.79 10.39
C GLY A 124 6.37 -7.15 9.03
N GLY A 125 7.28 -7.78 8.28
CA GLY A 125 7.81 -7.24 7.02
C GLY A 125 6.75 -6.89 5.96
N LEU A 126 5.64 -7.63 5.87
CA LEU A 126 4.60 -7.36 4.87
C LEU A 126 3.89 -6.01 5.07
N TRP A 127 3.83 -5.49 6.31
CA TRP A 127 3.34 -4.12 6.54
C TRP A 127 4.36 -3.07 6.09
N TRP A 128 5.66 -3.33 6.30
CA TRP A 128 6.74 -2.45 5.88
C TRP A 128 6.89 -2.37 4.36
N THR A 129 6.93 -3.51 3.66
CA THR A 129 7.00 -3.49 2.17
C THR A 129 5.79 -2.78 1.57
N TYR A 130 4.61 -2.93 2.19
CA TYR A 130 3.41 -2.21 1.74
C TYR A 130 3.51 -0.70 1.99
N LEU A 131 3.92 -0.28 3.20
CA LEU A 131 4.06 1.14 3.54
C LEU A 131 5.12 1.83 2.66
N ILE A 132 6.28 1.19 2.48
CA ILE A 132 7.35 1.67 1.58
C ILE A 132 6.83 1.78 0.15
N SER A 133 6.07 0.79 -0.35
CA SER A 133 5.51 0.85 -1.70
C SER A 133 4.57 2.04 -1.90
N LEU A 134 3.79 2.44 -0.88
CA LEU A 134 2.91 3.61 -0.95
C LEU A 134 3.71 4.92 -0.93
N PHE A 135 4.76 5.02 -0.11
CA PHE A 135 5.64 6.19 -0.13
C PHE A 135 6.36 6.34 -1.47
N VAL A 136 6.93 5.25 -2.01
CA VAL A 136 7.58 5.24 -3.33
C VAL A 136 6.58 5.59 -4.44
N LYS A 137 5.37 5.02 -4.42
CA LYS A 137 4.31 5.32 -5.39
C LYS A 137 3.89 6.80 -5.34
N THR A 138 3.78 7.38 -4.14
CA THR A 138 3.45 8.81 -3.96
C THR A 138 4.59 9.71 -4.43
N GLY A 139 5.84 9.36 -4.09
CA GLY A 139 7.03 10.11 -4.53
C GLY A 139 7.20 10.11 -6.05
N ILE A 140 6.96 8.97 -6.72
CA ILE A 140 6.96 8.85 -8.18
C ILE A 140 5.89 9.76 -8.80
N GLU A 141 4.64 9.69 -8.32
CA GLU A 141 3.55 10.52 -8.86
C GLU A 141 3.80 12.03 -8.67
N VAL A 142 4.33 12.43 -7.51
CA VAL A 142 4.73 13.83 -7.25
C VAL A 142 5.90 14.26 -8.14
N ALA A 143 6.92 13.41 -8.31
CA ALA A 143 8.08 13.71 -9.15
C ALA A 143 7.69 13.88 -10.63
N PHE A 144 6.84 13.00 -11.18
CA PHE A 144 6.36 13.13 -12.56
C PHE A 144 5.46 14.36 -12.75
N LEU A 145 4.58 14.70 -11.80
CA LEU A 145 3.80 15.95 -11.87
C LEU A 145 4.70 17.20 -11.79
N TYR A 146 5.74 17.17 -10.95
CA TYR A 146 6.72 18.27 -10.87
C TYR A 146 7.52 18.42 -12.17
N ILE A 147 7.97 17.31 -12.78
CA ILE A 147 8.65 17.31 -14.08
C ILE A 147 7.72 17.87 -15.17
N LEU A 148 6.47 17.40 -15.26
CA LEU A 148 5.49 17.91 -16.23
C LEU A 148 5.26 19.42 -16.06
N HIS A 149 5.10 19.91 -14.83
CA HIS A 149 4.93 21.33 -14.53
C HIS A 149 6.17 22.16 -14.89
N ARG A 150 7.37 21.59 -14.73
CA ARG A 150 8.67 22.25 -15.02
C ARG A 150 9.03 22.27 -16.50
N VAL A 151 8.54 21.31 -17.29
CA VAL A 151 8.85 21.18 -18.73
C VAL A 151 7.82 21.91 -19.61
N TYR A 152 6.56 21.99 -19.18
CA TYR A 152 5.47 22.58 -19.99
C TYR A 152 4.76 23.76 -19.29
N ASP A 153 5.54 24.64 -18.64
CA ASP A 153 5.10 25.85 -17.91
C ASP A 153 3.63 25.87 -17.48
N SER A 154 3.35 25.25 -16.33
CA SER A 154 2.01 25.19 -15.72
C SER A 154 0.94 24.53 -16.62
N PHE A 155 1.34 23.56 -17.45
CA PHE A 155 0.49 22.82 -18.39
C PHE A 155 -0.08 23.68 -19.54
N TYR A 156 0.50 24.85 -19.81
CA TYR A 156 0.01 25.76 -20.83
C TYR A 156 0.63 25.47 -22.21
N LEU A 157 -0.08 24.68 -23.02
CA LEU A 157 0.22 24.56 -24.46
C LEU A 157 -0.37 25.78 -25.23
N PRO A 158 0.43 26.62 -25.91
CA PRO A 158 -0.10 27.65 -26.81
C PRO A 158 -0.58 27.04 -28.13
N ARG A 159 -1.22 27.85 -28.99
CA ARG A 159 -1.58 27.45 -30.37
C ARG A 159 -0.46 27.71 -31.38
N LEU A 160 0.43 28.65 -31.05
CA LEU A 160 1.55 29.10 -31.86
C LEU A 160 2.75 29.29 -30.96
N VAL A 161 3.93 28.91 -31.43
CA VAL A 161 5.24 29.19 -30.82
C VAL A 161 6.14 29.89 -31.83
N LYS A 162 7.08 30.72 -31.36
CA LYS A 162 8.03 31.44 -32.20
C LYS A 162 9.41 30.81 -32.09
N CYS A 163 9.91 30.25 -33.18
CA CYS A 163 11.15 29.49 -33.22
C CYS A 163 12.25 30.26 -33.95
N GLY A 164 13.47 30.27 -33.40
CA GLY A 164 14.64 30.94 -34.00
C GLY A 164 15.87 30.03 -34.14
N GLU A 165 15.69 28.71 -34.07
CA GLU A 165 16.78 27.74 -34.05
C GLU A 165 17.34 27.42 -35.44
N SER A 166 18.64 27.13 -35.52
CA SER A 166 19.29 26.73 -36.78
C SER A 166 18.74 25.37 -37.27
N PRO A 167 18.30 25.22 -38.54
CA PRO A 167 18.65 26.05 -39.70
C PRO A 167 17.56 27.06 -40.13
N CYS A 168 16.64 27.48 -39.26
CA CYS A 168 15.62 28.48 -39.62
C CYS A 168 16.25 29.84 -39.98
N PRO A 169 15.78 30.54 -41.03
CA PRO A 169 16.46 31.72 -41.56
C PRO A 169 16.19 33.00 -40.75
N ASN A 170 15.14 33.02 -39.94
CA ASN A 170 14.65 34.11 -39.11
C ASN A 170 13.79 33.51 -37.98
N LEU A 171 13.25 34.36 -37.09
CA LEU A 171 12.20 33.95 -36.16
C LEU A 171 10.93 33.56 -36.94
N VAL A 172 10.58 32.27 -36.98
CA VAL A 172 9.41 31.73 -37.68
C VAL A 172 8.26 31.46 -36.71
N ASP A 173 7.04 31.60 -37.21
CA ASP A 173 5.81 31.18 -36.52
C ASP A 173 5.53 29.71 -36.81
N CYS A 174 5.43 28.89 -35.77
CA CYS A 174 5.06 27.47 -35.85
C CYS A 174 3.76 27.20 -35.09
N TYR A 175 2.86 26.42 -35.68
CA TYR A 175 1.54 26.08 -35.19
C TYR A 175 1.55 24.66 -34.62
N ILE A 176 0.88 24.48 -33.48
CA ILE A 176 0.81 23.19 -32.78
C ILE A 176 -0.55 22.54 -33.06
N GLY A 177 -0.56 21.36 -33.68
CA GLY A 177 -1.77 20.57 -33.91
C GLY A 177 -2.52 20.17 -32.63
N HIS A 178 -3.86 20.21 -32.72
CA HIS A 178 -4.83 19.82 -31.68
C HIS A 178 -4.55 20.34 -30.25
N PRO A 179 -4.18 21.63 -30.06
CA PRO A 179 -3.60 22.10 -28.80
C PRO A 179 -4.65 22.21 -27.68
N THR A 180 -5.93 22.44 -28.02
CA THR A 180 -7.06 22.43 -27.09
C THR A 180 -7.37 21.04 -26.57
N GLU A 181 -7.38 20.03 -27.45
CA GLU A 181 -7.61 18.63 -27.08
C GLU A 181 -6.47 18.11 -26.21
N LYS A 182 -5.22 18.37 -26.62
CA LYS A 182 -4.02 18.04 -25.84
C LYS A 182 -4.10 18.58 -24.41
N LYS A 183 -4.52 19.84 -24.22
CA LYS A 183 -4.72 20.42 -22.87
C LYS A 183 -5.84 19.74 -22.09
N VAL A 184 -6.97 19.41 -22.72
CA VAL A 184 -8.07 18.69 -22.06
C VAL A 184 -7.62 17.31 -21.56
N PHE A 185 -6.92 16.54 -22.40
CA PHE A 185 -6.33 15.26 -22.00
C PHE A 185 -5.26 15.42 -20.91
N THR A 186 -4.40 16.44 -20.99
CA THR A 186 -3.44 16.78 -19.92
C THR A 186 -4.14 17.04 -18.59
N TYR A 187 -5.22 17.84 -18.56
CA TYR A 187 -5.95 18.12 -17.32
C TYR A 187 -6.61 16.85 -16.73
N PHE A 188 -7.18 15.96 -17.55
CA PHE A 188 -7.68 14.66 -17.05
C PHE A 188 -6.57 13.79 -16.46
N MET A 189 -5.41 13.70 -17.11
CA MET A 189 -4.26 12.91 -16.65
C MET A 189 -3.64 13.48 -15.35
N VAL A 190 -3.51 14.81 -15.26
CA VAL A 190 -3.03 15.51 -14.06
C VAL A 190 -4.02 15.39 -12.92
N GLY A 191 -5.33 15.60 -13.17
CA GLY A 191 -6.38 15.45 -12.16
C GLY A 191 -6.49 14.04 -11.59
N ALA A 192 -6.42 13.01 -12.44
CA ALA A 192 -6.37 11.61 -12.01
C ALA A 192 -5.11 11.30 -11.16
N SER A 193 -3.97 11.90 -11.50
CA SER A 193 -2.72 11.75 -10.74
C SER A 193 -2.79 12.45 -9.37
N ALA A 194 -3.36 13.66 -9.30
CA ALA A 194 -3.62 14.36 -8.04
C ALA A 194 -4.57 13.56 -7.13
N LEU A 195 -5.64 12.99 -7.67
CA LEU A 195 -6.57 12.11 -6.95
C LEU A 195 -5.85 10.84 -6.45
N CYS A 196 -4.99 10.22 -7.27
CA CYS A 196 -4.13 9.12 -6.86
C CYS A 196 -3.22 9.49 -5.67
N ILE A 197 -2.58 10.66 -5.70
CA ILE A 197 -1.73 11.16 -4.61
C ILE A 197 -2.55 11.31 -3.32
N VAL A 198 -3.71 11.98 -3.37
CA VAL A 198 -4.60 12.14 -2.20
C VAL A 198 -5.03 10.78 -1.64
N LEU A 199 -5.46 9.85 -2.50
CA LEU A 199 -5.87 8.50 -2.07
C LEU A 199 -4.71 7.70 -1.44
N ASN A 200 -3.50 7.76 -2.00
CA ASN A 200 -2.32 7.13 -1.43
C ASN A 200 -1.97 7.73 -0.05
N ILE A 201 -1.98 9.07 0.09
CA ILE A 201 -1.74 9.77 1.36
C ILE A 201 -2.78 9.39 2.41
N CYS A 202 -4.07 9.33 2.04
CA CYS A 202 -5.13 8.89 2.92
C CYS A 202 -4.95 7.43 3.41
N GLU A 203 -4.49 6.49 2.58
CA GLU A 203 -4.16 5.14 3.08
C GLU A 203 -2.90 5.14 3.97
N ILE A 204 -1.85 5.92 3.65
CA ILE A 204 -0.66 6.06 4.51
C ILE A 204 -1.08 6.52 5.92
N ILE A 205 -1.87 7.59 6.01
CA ILE A 205 -2.40 8.13 7.27
C ILE A 205 -3.24 7.08 8.00
N TYR A 206 -4.18 6.42 7.31
CA TYR A 206 -5.01 5.36 7.91
C TYR A 206 -4.17 4.22 8.50
N LEU A 207 -3.12 3.78 7.80
CA LEU A 207 -2.27 2.67 8.24
C LEU A 207 -1.38 3.05 9.43
N ILE A 208 -0.88 4.30 9.46
CA ILE A 208 -0.13 4.85 10.60
C ILE A 208 -1.06 4.98 11.81
N SER A 209 -2.21 5.65 11.70
CA SER A 209 -3.18 5.78 12.79
C SER A 209 -3.64 4.42 13.33
N LYS A 210 -3.94 3.46 12.45
CA LYS A 210 -4.29 2.08 12.84
C LYS A 210 -3.11 1.31 13.45
N ARG A 211 -1.86 1.73 13.27
CA ARG A 211 -0.68 1.19 13.95
C ARG A 211 -0.50 1.85 15.33
N VAL A 212 -0.58 3.17 15.41
CA VAL A 212 -0.47 3.96 16.66
C VAL A 212 -1.54 3.52 17.67
N VAL A 213 -2.81 3.46 17.28
CA VAL A 213 -3.91 3.03 18.17
C VAL A 213 -3.71 1.60 18.71
N ARG A 214 -3.14 0.68 17.90
CA ARG A 214 -2.79 -0.67 18.37
C ARG A 214 -1.64 -0.67 19.38
N ILE A 215 -0.66 0.23 19.22
CA ILE A 215 0.46 0.38 20.15
C ILE A 215 -0.03 1.00 21.48
N ALA A 216 -0.76 2.11 21.41
CA ALA A 216 -1.35 2.77 22.58
C ALA A 216 -2.25 1.81 23.40
N ASN A 217 -3.11 1.04 22.73
CA ASN A 217 -3.93 0.02 23.39
C ASN A 217 -3.12 -1.14 24.00
N LYS A 218 -1.92 -1.44 23.49
CA LYS A 218 -1.01 -2.43 24.10
C LYS A 218 -0.34 -1.86 25.36
N LEU A 219 0.06 -0.59 25.34
CA LEU A 219 0.61 0.10 26.52
C LEU A 219 -0.47 0.25 27.61
N LYS A 220 -1.69 0.72 27.27
CA LYS A 220 -2.83 0.83 28.22
C LYS A 220 -3.36 -0.52 28.73
N ARG A 221 -2.94 -1.64 28.15
CA ARG A 221 -3.14 -2.99 28.73
C ARG A 221 -2.01 -3.35 29.71
N ARG A 222 -0.73 -3.13 29.33
CA ARG A 222 0.41 -3.36 30.23
C ARG A 222 0.30 -2.57 31.55
N GLY A 223 -0.03 -1.27 31.51
CA GLY A 223 -0.16 -0.46 32.72
C GLY A 223 -1.24 -0.98 33.69
N ARG A 224 -2.37 -1.47 33.17
CA ARG A 224 -3.44 -2.06 34.01
C ARG A 224 -3.10 -3.45 34.55
N ASN A 225 -2.31 -4.25 33.83
CA ASN A 225 -1.81 -5.50 34.40
C ASN A 225 -0.88 -5.21 35.58
N ILE A 226 0.12 -4.33 35.40
CA ILE A 226 1.06 -3.96 36.48
C ILE A 226 0.31 -3.43 37.73
N GLN A 227 -0.68 -2.56 37.54
CA GLN A 227 -1.50 -2.02 38.64
C GLN A 227 -2.36 -3.09 39.34
N ASN A 228 -2.82 -4.12 38.63
CA ASN A 228 -3.49 -5.27 39.23
C ASN A 228 -2.50 -6.22 39.92
N ASP A 229 -1.27 -6.35 39.41
CA ASP A 229 -0.24 -7.20 39.99
C ASP A 229 0.24 -6.61 41.33
N ASP A 230 0.43 -5.29 41.45
CA ASP A 230 0.70 -4.62 42.74
C ASP A 230 -0.41 -4.90 43.77
N TYR A 231 -1.67 -4.59 43.42
CA TYR A 231 -2.82 -4.70 44.34
C TYR A 231 -3.06 -6.12 44.89
N ASN A 232 -2.64 -7.17 44.16
CA ASN A 232 -2.73 -8.56 44.62
C ASN A 232 -1.51 -9.02 45.46
N ASN A 233 -0.38 -8.30 45.40
CA ASN A 233 0.81 -8.57 46.21
C ASN A 233 0.84 -7.79 47.53
N ASP A 234 -0.08 -6.85 47.74
CA ASP A 234 -0.28 -6.19 49.05
C ASP A 234 -0.53 -7.24 50.16
N PRO A 235 0.32 -7.31 51.21
CA PRO A 235 0.19 -8.32 52.27
C PRO A 235 -1.15 -8.27 53.02
N PHE A 236 -1.81 -7.11 53.02
CA PHE A 236 -3.10 -6.89 53.68
C PHE A 236 -4.28 -7.57 52.96
N ASN A 237 -4.22 -7.73 51.63
CA ASN A 237 -5.35 -8.25 50.83
C ASN A 237 -5.50 -9.78 50.90
N ASN A 238 -4.49 -10.51 51.40
CA ASN A 238 -4.52 -11.97 51.57
C ASN A 238 -4.97 -12.41 52.98
N LEU A 239 -5.38 -11.47 53.85
CA LEU A 239 -5.82 -11.78 55.21
C LEU A 239 -7.30 -12.18 55.23
N GLN A 240 -7.58 -13.49 55.28
CA GLN A 240 -8.94 -14.01 55.41
C GLN A 240 -9.61 -13.52 56.70
N PRO A 241 -10.85 -12.97 56.65
CA PRO A 241 -11.59 -12.61 57.84
C PRO A 241 -11.99 -13.84 58.66
N LEU A 242 -11.29 -14.07 59.77
CA LEU A 242 -11.70 -15.02 60.79
C LEU A 242 -12.93 -14.48 61.55
N THR A 243 -13.69 -15.38 62.19
CA THR A 243 -14.79 -15.10 63.14
C THR A 243 -15.98 -14.27 62.65
N ARG A 244 -17.10 -14.97 62.43
CA ARG A 244 -18.37 -14.57 63.06
C ARG A 244 -19.15 -15.80 63.51
N LEU A 245 -19.11 -16.08 64.81
CA LEU A 245 -19.87 -17.15 65.46
C LEU A 245 -21.26 -16.64 65.85
N GLU A 246 -22.27 -17.49 65.60
CA GLU A 246 -23.64 -17.42 66.13
C GLU A 246 -24.47 -16.16 65.72
N MET A 247 -25.82 -16.20 65.68
CA MET A 247 -26.76 -16.99 66.48
C MET A 247 -28.14 -17.18 65.77
N LYS A 248 -28.90 -18.19 66.23
CA LYS A 248 -30.39 -18.26 66.28
C LYS A 248 -31.25 -18.89 65.14
N GLU A 249 -31.49 -20.20 65.30
CA GLU A 249 -32.79 -20.93 65.19
C GLU A 249 -33.50 -21.19 63.81
N ARG A 250 -34.58 -22.00 63.86
CA ARG A 250 -35.25 -22.79 62.77
C ARG A 250 -36.78 -22.86 63.03
N PRO A 251 -37.64 -23.50 62.18
CA PRO A 251 -37.44 -24.16 60.87
C PRO A 251 -38.17 -23.37 59.73
N SER A 252 -38.61 -23.85 58.54
CA SER A 252 -38.73 -25.16 57.82
C SER A 252 -38.70 -24.90 56.28
N SER A 253 -38.97 -25.76 55.27
CA SER A 253 -39.49 -27.16 55.16
C SER A 253 -39.05 -27.83 53.81
N LEU A 254 -39.83 -28.82 53.34
CA LEU A 254 -39.93 -29.48 52.00
C LEU A 254 -38.84 -29.36 50.90
N LYS A 255 -38.10 -30.47 50.73
CA LYS A 255 -37.79 -31.25 49.48
C LYS A 255 -37.89 -30.51 48.12
N SER A 256 -36.89 -30.58 47.22
CA SER A 256 -36.56 -31.83 46.48
C SER A 256 -35.27 -31.77 45.63
N THR A 257 -34.50 -32.86 45.66
CA THR A 257 -33.77 -33.55 44.56
C THR A 257 -33.13 -32.76 43.40
N TYR A 258 -31.78 -32.70 43.35
CA TYR A 258 -30.98 -33.36 42.29
C TYR A 258 -29.48 -33.48 42.69
N LYS A 259 -28.77 -34.49 42.16
CA LYS A 259 -27.30 -34.61 42.21
C LYS A 259 -26.75 -34.52 40.78
N PRO A 260 -25.50 -34.07 40.59
CA PRO A 260 -24.48 -35.07 40.25
C PRO A 260 -23.13 -34.86 40.98
N THR A 261 -22.29 -35.89 40.95
CA THR A 261 -20.90 -35.83 41.42
C THR A 261 -20.02 -36.58 40.43
N ILE A 262 -19.17 -35.87 39.68
CA ILE A 262 -18.14 -36.45 38.81
C ILE A 262 -16.83 -35.69 39.03
N ARG A 263 -15.71 -36.43 39.03
CA ARG A 263 -14.37 -35.92 39.34
C ARG A 263 -13.70 -35.30 38.10
N VAL A 264 -12.78 -34.36 38.32
CA VAL A 264 -11.76 -33.94 37.34
C VAL A 264 -10.39 -34.38 37.90
N PRO A 265 -9.50 -34.99 37.10
CA PRO A 265 -8.26 -35.58 37.60
C PRO A 265 -7.14 -34.54 37.84
N SER A 266 -6.18 -34.90 38.70
CA SER A 266 -4.98 -34.11 38.98
C SER A 266 -3.95 -34.16 37.85
N VAL A 267 -3.48 -33.01 37.38
CA VAL A 267 -2.34 -32.92 36.45
C VAL A 267 -1.04 -32.75 37.25
N ARG A 268 -0.13 -33.72 37.13
CA ARG A 268 1.23 -33.65 37.68
C ARG A 268 2.07 -32.70 36.83
N ILE A 269 2.56 -31.60 37.42
CA ILE A 269 3.53 -30.71 36.75
C ILE A 269 4.93 -31.30 36.89
N GLU A 270 5.49 -31.80 35.80
CA GLU A 270 6.84 -32.35 35.75
C GLU A 270 7.85 -31.24 35.41
N ARG A 271 8.80 -30.99 36.32
CA ARG A 271 9.68 -29.81 36.28
C ARG A 271 10.99 -30.15 35.55
N ILE A 272 10.99 -30.07 34.23
CA ILE A 272 12.19 -30.29 33.40
C ILE A 272 13.29 -29.30 33.81
N ARG A 273 14.46 -29.85 34.14
CA ARG A 273 15.67 -29.14 34.58
C ARG A 273 16.59 -28.94 33.39
N ALA A 274 17.08 -27.73 33.16
CA ALA A 274 18.11 -27.48 32.15
C ALA A 274 19.48 -27.85 32.72
N SER A 275 20.28 -28.58 31.94
CA SER A 275 21.72 -28.79 32.16
C SER A 275 22.49 -28.20 30.97
N ALA A 276 23.64 -27.60 31.24
CA ALA A 276 24.57 -27.18 30.20
C ALA A 276 25.37 -28.40 29.65
N PRO A 277 25.85 -28.36 28.40
CA PRO A 277 26.81 -29.34 27.91
C PRO A 277 28.20 -29.09 28.50
N ASP A 278 28.90 -30.17 28.85
CA ASP A 278 30.28 -30.12 29.35
C ASP A 278 31.29 -30.17 28.18
N LEU A 279 32.53 -29.74 28.42
CA LEU A 279 33.53 -29.48 27.37
C LEU A 279 34.80 -30.34 27.57
N SER A 280 34.86 -31.54 26.98
CA SER A 280 36.13 -32.29 26.90
C SER A 280 36.22 -33.30 25.74
N MET A 281 37.48 -33.55 25.33
CA MET A 281 38.01 -34.68 24.55
C MET A 281 37.47 -34.95 23.13
N ALA A 282 38.22 -34.47 22.14
CA ALA A 282 38.53 -35.22 20.91
C ALA A 282 39.91 -34.78 20.37
N THR A 283 40.93 -35.62 20.60
CA THR A 283 42.18 -35.68 19.81
C THR A 283 42.02 -36.72 18.71
#